data_AF-A0A7W5K1X5-F1
#
_entry.id   AF-A0A7W5K1X5-F1
#
_cell.length_a   1.000
_cell.length_b   1.000
_cell.length_c   1.000
_cell.angle_alpha   90.00
_cell.angle_beta   90.00
_cell.angle_gamma   90.00
#
_symmetry.space_group_name_H-M   'P 1'
#
loop_
_entity.id
_entity.type
_entity.pdbx_description
1 polymer ?
#
loop_
_entity_poly.entity_id
_entity_poly.type
_entity_poly.pdbx_seq_one_letter_code
_entity_poly.pdbx_strand_id
1 'polypeptide(L)'
;MTVKKTLAALAMTVAMPLSALASEGAERLTRMLEPLQTFEATFEQQILDAGGERLQEAQGRMWLSRPGRFRWEVDAPYQQEVISDGEEVILHDPDLEQVTIQALDQRVTHTPALLLSGSAGDLTESYDVSRQQQGSAETFTLVPKSADTLFEELKMTFRGEALATLQMTDSTGQRTAIEFRDARVNEAIDDSRFTFEIPDGTDVIRDTH
;
A
#
# COMPACT_ATOMS: atom_id res chain seq x y z
N MET A 1 55.44 34.34 40.32
CA MET A 1 55.14 34.24 38.88
C MET A 1 54.83 32.78 38.60
N THR A 2 53.55 32.39 38.64
CA THR A 2 53.13 31.00 38.46
C THR A 2 51.78 30.99 37.76
N VAL A 3 51.76 30.64 36.47
CA VAL A 3 50.52 30.48 35.70
C VAL A 3 50.23 28.99 35.60
N LYS A 4 49.10 28.57 36.18
CA LYS A 4 48.54 27.22 36.04
C LYS A 4 47.89 27.12 34.66
N LYS A 5 48.31 26.15 33.84
CA LYS A 5 47.66 25.78 32.58
C LYS A 5 46.63 24.68 32.87
N THR A 6 45.36 24.98 32.68
CA THR A 6 44.28 23.99 32.67
C THR A 6 44.00 23.57 31.22
N LEU A 7 44.14 22.27 30.94
CA LEU A 7 43.71 21.66 29.68
C LEU A 7 42.18 21.49 29.71
N ALA A 8 41.49 22.05 28.72
CA ALA A 8 40.10 21.73 28.44
C ALA A 8 40.05 20.54 27.46
N ALA A 9 39.44 19.43 27.88
CA ALA A 9 39.16 18.28 27.04
C ALA A 9 37.89 18.56 26.21
N LEU A 10 38.04 18.56 24.89
CA LEU A 10 36.95 18.74 23.93
C LEU A 10 36.27 17.38 23.69
N ALA A 11 35.09 17.17 24.27
CA ALA A 11 34.25 16.01 23.97
C ALA A 11 33.60 16.22 22.59
N MET A 12 34.05 15.47 21.60
CA MET A 12 33.52 15.49 20.24
C MET A 12 32.34 14.51 20.16
N THR A 13 31.12 15.02 20.33
CA THR A 13 29.88 14.28 20.07
C THR A 13 29.76 14.05 18.56
N VAL A 14 29.95 12.82 18.12
CA VAL A 14 29.67 12.39 16.75
C VAL A 14 28.15 12.32 16.59
N ALA A 15 27.56 13.34 15.98
CA ALA A 15 26.19 13.26 15.48
C ALA A 15 26.20 12.39 14.22
N MET A 16 25.68 11.17 14.31
CA MET A 16 25.43 10.36 13.12
C MET A 16 24.29 11.01 12.31
N PRO A 17 24.44 11.17 10.99
CA PRO A 17 23.39 11.75 10.16
C PRO A 17 22.23 10.76 10.04
N LEU A 18 21.08 11.12 10.58
CA LEU A 18 19.83 10.35 10.49
C LEU A 18 19.35 10.18 9.03
N SER A 19 19.90 10.97 8.11
CA SER A 19 19.55 10.99 6.69
C SER A 19 19.99 9.76 5.89
N ALA A 20 20.96 8.98 6.36
CA ALA A 20 21.47 7.81 5.63
C ALA A 20 20.56 6.57 5.74
N LEU A 21 19.72 6.50 6.78
CA LEU A 21 18.84 5.35 7.03
C LEU A 21 17.54 5.42 6.21
N ALA A 22 17.05 6.63 5.92
CA ALA A 22 15.84 6.83 5.12
C ALA A 22 16.05 6.46 3.64
N SER A 23 17.25 6.71 3.09
CA SER A 23 17.58 6.31 1.72
C SER A 23 17.70 4.79 1.57
N GLU A 24 18.30 4.10 2.56
CA GLU A 24 18.45 2.63 2.52
C GLU A 24 17.10 1.90 2.52
N GLY A 25 16.14 2.37 3.34
CA GLY A 25 14.80 1.80 3.40
C GLY A 25 14.05 1.92 2.08
N ALA A 26 14.06 3.13 1.49
CA ALA A 26 13.47 3.41 0.19
C ALA A 26 14.11 2.54 -0.91
N GLU A 27 15.44 2.57 -1.04
CA GLU A 27 16.16 1.77 -2.05
C GLU A 27 15.91 0.26 -1.92
N ARG A 28 15.78 -0.27 -0.70
CA ARG A 28 15.44 -1.67 -0.50
C ARG A 28 14.00 -1.95 -0.91
N LEU A 29 13.04 -1.11 -0.54
CA LEU A 29 11.64 -1.27 -0.94
C LEU A 29 11.48 -1.21 -2.46
N THR A 30 12.12 -0.24 -3.13
CA THR A 30 12.14 -0.14 -4.59
C THR A 30 12.65 -1.43 -5.22
N ARG A 31 13.76 -1.99 -4.72
CA ARG A 31 14.29 -3.29 -5.21
C ARG A 31 13.37 -4.48 -4.97
N MET A 32 12.48 -4.42 -3.99
CA MET A 32 11.49 -5.48 -3.75
C MET A 32 10.25 -5.33 -4.65
N LEU A 33 9.88 -4.11 -5.01
CA LEU A 33 8.68 -3.81 -5.81
C LEU A 33 8.95 -3.69 -7.32
N GLU A 34 10.13 -3.24 -7.75
CA GLU A 34 10.47 -3.11 -9.19
C GLU A 34 10.39 -4.43 -9.96
N PRO A 35 10.88 -5.57 -9.45
CA PRO A 35 10.79 -6.85 -10.16
C PRO A 35 9.36 -7.42 -10.19
N LEU A 36 8.43 -6.85 -9.43
CA LEU A 36 7.05 -7.31 -9.34
C LEU A 36 6.25 -6.86 -10.57
N GLN A 37 6.19 -7.71 -11.59
CA GLN A 37 5.39 -7.47 -12.79
C GLN A 37 3.95 -7.94 -12.62
N THR A 38 3.76 -9.09 -11.99
CA THR A 38 2.43 -9.62 -11.69
C THR A 38 2.36 -10.18 -10.27
N PHE A 39 1.17 -10.06 -9.66
CA PHE A 39 0.88 -10.60 -8.34
C PHE A 39 -0.56 -11.13 -8.33
N GLU A 40 -0.74 -12.39 -7.98
CA GLU A 40 -2.03 -13.02 -7.72
C GLU A 40 -2.02 -13.56 -6.30
N ALA A 41 -3.04 -13.29 -5.50
CA ALA A 41 -3.16 -13.82 -4.14
C ALA A 41 -4.61 -13.86 -3.68
N THR A 42 -4.89 -14.69 -2.68
CA THR A 42 -6.08 -14.51 -1.83
C THR A 42 -5.75 -13.56 -0.69
N PHE A 43 -6.75 -12.85 -0.17
CA PHE A 43 -6.55 -11.96 0.98
C PHE A 43 -7.60 -12.16 2.07
N GLU A 44 -7.21 -11.79 3.29
CA GLU A 44 -8.08 -11.53 4.42
C GLU A 44 -7.87 -10.07 4.85
N GLN A 45 -8.95 -9.31 4.94
CA GLN A 45 -8.96 -7.89 5.29
C GLN A 45 -9.74 -7.66 6.59
N GLN A 46 -9.20 -6.81 7.45
CA GLN A 46 -9.86 -6.30 8.65
C GLN A 46 -9.79 -4.78 8.68
N ILE A 47 -10.91 -4.12 8.98
CA ILE A 47 -10.99 -2.68 9.21
C ILE A 47 -11.36 -2.45 10.67
N LEU A 48 -10.54 -1.65 11.35
CA LEU A 48 -10.71 -1.26 12.75
C LEU A 48 -10.89 0.25 12.83
N ASP A 49 -11.72 0.73 13.75
CA ASP A 49 -11.80 2.15 14.06
C ASP A 49 -10.58 2.65 14.88
N ALA A 50 -10.55 3.94 15.19
CA ALA A 50 -9.50 4.55 15.99
C ALA A 50 -9.41 3.98 17.43
N GLY A 51 -10.52 3.45 17.97
CA GLY A 51 -10.60 2.78 19.25
C GLY A 51 -10.11 1.32 19.22
N GLY A 52 -9.91 0.75 18.03
CA GLY A 52 -9.56 -0.64 17.81
C GLY A 52 -10.76 -1.58 17.75
N GLU A 53 -11.98 -1.05 17.72
CA GLU A 53 -13.18 -1.85 17.48
C GLU A 53 -13.25 -2.27 16.01
N ARG A 54 -13.63 -3.52 15.77
CA ARG A 54 -13.68 -4.09 14.43
C ARG A 54 -14.95 -3.63 13.70
N LEU A 55 -14.76 -2.84 12.65
CA LEU A 55 -15.83 -2.32 11.81
C LEU A 55 -16.25 -3.32 10.73
N GLN A 56 -15.27 -3.96 10.08
CA GLN A 56 -15.52 -4.82 8.92
C GLN A 56 -14.45 -5.91 8.80
N GLU A 57 -14.86 -7.05 8.23
CA GLU A 57 -13.96 -8.08 7.71
C GLU A 57 -14.38 -8.45 6.30
N ALA A 58 -13.41 -8.77 5.47
CA ALA A 58 -13.62 -9.21 4.10
C ALA A 58 -12.55 -10.23 3.72
N GLN A 59 -12.86 -11.10 2.78
CA GLN A 59 -11.92 -12.01 2.16
C GLN A 59 -12.14 -12.00 0.67
N GLY A 60 -11.14 -12.42 -0.09
CA GLY A 60 -11.30 -12.49 -1.53
C GLY A 60 -9.99 -12.70 -2.26
N ARG A 61 -9.93 -12.17 -3.49
CA ARG A 61 -8.81 -12.38 -4.41
C ARG A 61 -8.36 -11.09 -5.04
N MET A 62 -7.07 -11.03 -5.32
CA MET A 62 -6.49 -9.93 -6.05
C MET A 62 -5.63 -10.40 -7.21
N TRP A 63 -5.61 -9.56 -8.25
CA TRP A 63 -4.71 -9.66 -9.37
C TRP A 63 -4.12 -8.30 -9.63
N LEU A 64 -2.84 -8.28 -9.95
CA LEU A 64 -2.11 -7.07 -10.25
C LEU A 64 -1.19 -7.38 -11.41
N SER A 65 -1.16 -6.46 -12.36
CA SER A 65 -0.25 -6.51 -13.49
C SER A 65 0.25 -5.10 -13.79
N ARG A 66 1.55 -4.88 -13.61
CA ARG A 66 2.13 -3.57 -13.85
C ARG A 66 2.28 -3.30 -15.36
N PRO A 67 2.15 -2.05 -15.81
CA PRO A 67 1.76 -0.88 -15.01
C PRO A 67 0.22 -0.78 -14.84
N GLY A 68 -0.22 -0.32 -13.68
CA GLY A 68 -1.58 0.21 -13.45
C GLY A 68 -2.72 -0.80 -13.34
N ARG A 69 -2.63 -1.98 -13.98
CA ARG A 69 -3.74 -2.94 -13.98
C ARG A 69 -3.90 -3.64 -12.64
N PHE A 70 -5.13 -3.68 -12.15
CA PHE A 70 -5.47 -4.20 -10.84
C PHE A 70 -6.88 -4.76 -10.84
N ARG A 71 -7.11 -5.83 -10.08
CA ARG A 71 -8.43 -6.33 -9.76
C ARG A 71 -8.47 -6.82 -8.33
N TRP A 72 -9.53 -6.45 -7.62
CA TRP A 72 -9.81 -6.84 -6.24
C TRP A 72 -11.25 -7.29 -6.16
N GLU A 73 -11.46 -8.56 -5.85
CA GLU A 73 -12.78 -9.15 -5.69
C GLU A 73 -12.96 -9.51 -4.22
N VAL A 74 -14.01 -8.99 -3.59
CA VAL A 74 -14.47 -9.40 -2.26
C VAL A 74 -15.52 -10.49 -2.42
N ASP A 75 -15.38 -11.58 -1.67
CA ASP A 75 -16.33 -12.68 -1.64
C ASP A 75 -17.65 -12.29 -0.92
N ALA A 76 -18.67 -13.12 -1.09
CA ALA A 76 -19.93 -13.01 -0.36
C ALA A 76 -19.73 -13.00 1.17
N PRO A 77 -20.60 -12.33 1.96
CA PRO A 77 -21.93 -11.84 1.59
C PRO A 77 -21.98 -10.42 1.03
N TYR A 78 -20.90 -9.64 1.10
CA TYR A 78 -20.86 -8.25 0.62
C TYR A 78 -19.91 -8.18 -0.58
N GLN A 79 -20.38 -8.68 -1.71
CA GLN A 79 -19.56 -8.78 -2.91
C GLN A 79 -19.24 -7.37 -3.41
N GLN A 80 -17.97 -7.12 -3.70
CA GLN A 80 -17.53 -5.85 -4.29
C GLN A 80 -16.35 -6.13 -5.20
N GLU A 81 -16.30 -5.43 -6.34
CA GLU A 81 -15.19 -5.54 -7.27
C GLU A 81 -14.57 -4.17 -7.52
N VAL A 82 -13.25 -4.09 -7.41
CA VAL A 82 -12.47 -2.93 -7.84
C VAL A 82 -11.60 -3.37 -9.01
N ILE A 83 -11.76 -2.74 -10.16
CA ILE A 83 -11.02 -3.04 -11.37
C ILE A 83 -10.34 -1.76 -11.85
N SER A 84 -9.08 -1.88 -12.25
CA SER A 84 -8.37 -0.82 -12.97
C SER A 84 -7.66 -1.41 -14.19
N ASP A 85 -7.78 -0.73 -15.31
CA ASP A 85 -7.06 -1.01 -16.55
C ASP A 85 -5.75 -0.19 -16.67
N GLY A 86 -5.47 0.66 -15.68
CA GLY A 86 -4.34 1.58 -15.65
C GLY A 86 -4.70 3.02 -16.03
N GLU A 87 -5.91 3.29 -16.50
CA GLU A 87 -6.41 4.64 -16.79
C GLU A 87 -7.49 5.05 -15.79
N GLU A 88 -8.51 4.21 -15.61
CA GLU A 88 -9.63 4.47 -14.69
C GLU A 88 -9.72 3.39 -13.60
N VAL A 89 -10.43 3.70 -12.50
CA VAL A 89 -10.82 2.71 -11.49
C VAL A 89 -12.33 2.58 -11.47
N ILE A 90 -12.79 1.35 -11.70
CA ILE A 90 -14.19 0.93 -11.66
C ILE A 90 -14.43 0.25 -10.31
N LEU A 91 -15.42 0.71 -9.57
CA LEU A 91 -15.99 0.04 -8.41
C LEU A 91 -17.35 -0.50 -8.83
N HIS A 92 -17.57 -1.80 -8.66
CA HIS A 92 -18.87 -2.43 -8.88
C HIS A 92 -19.38 -3.00 -7.56
N ASP A 93 -20.58 -2.57 -7.20
CA ASP A 93 -21.36 -3.11 -6.10
C ASP A 93 -22.61 -3.80 -6.67
N PRO A 94 -22.59 -5.14 -6.81
CA PRO A 94 -23.69 -5.91 -7.39
C PRO A 94 -24.96 -5.85 -6.54
N ASP A 95 -24.86 -5.69 -5.21
CA ASP A 95 -26.03 -5.65 -4.33
C ASP A 95 -26.82 -4.34 -4.52
N LEU A 96 -26.12 -3.27 -4.90
CA LEU A 96 -26.71 -1.98 -5.25
C LEU A 96 -27.01 -1.82 -6.75
N GLU A 97 -26.65 -2.81 -7.57
CA GLU A 97 -26.65 -2.70 -9.03
C GLU A 97 -25.98 -1.40 -9.50
N GLN A 98 -24.83 -1.06 -8.90
CA GLN A 98 -24.17 0.23 -9.12
C GLN A 98 -22.70 0.07 -9.55
N VAL A 99 -22.30 0.87 -10.53
CA VAL A 99 -20.90 1.07 -10.95
C VAL A 99 -20.50 2.51 -10.69
N THR A 100 -19.36 2.71 -10.06
CA THR A 100 -18.72 4.00 -9.87
C THR A 100 -17.38 4.02 -10.60
N ILE A 101 -17.18 5.02 -11.46
CA ILE A 101 -15.93 5.23 -12.18
C ILE A 101 -15.27 6.49 -11.63
N GLN A 102 -14.04 6.34 -11.15
CA GLN A 102 -13.25 7.40 -10.52
C GLN A 102 -11.78 7.32 -10.90
N ALA A 103 -11.05 8.42 -10.66
CA ALA A 103 -9.60 8.44 -10.79
C ALA A 103 -8.92 7.58 -9.72
N LEU A 104 -7.72 7.08 -10.03
CA LEU A 104 -7.00 6.12 -9.19
C LEU A 104 -6.63 6.68 -7.81
N ASP A 105 -6.30 7.97 -7.74
CA ASP A 105 -5.86 8.65 -6.53
C ASP A 105 -6.92 8.60 -5.42
N GLN A 106 -8.20 8.82 -5.73
CA GLN A 106 -9.27 8.92 -4.73
C GLN A 106 -9.56 7.60 -3.98
N ARG A 107 -9.23 6.43 -4.55
CA ARG A 107 -9.61 5.11 -3.99
C ARG A 107 -8.57 4.51 -3.05
N VAL A 108 -7.35 5.02 -3.02
CA VAL A 108 -6.23 4.44 -2.27
C VAL A 108 -6.57 4.21 -0.79
N THR A 109 -7.37 5.07 -0.16
CA THR A 109 -7.83 4.96 1.24
C THR A 109 -8.63 3.70 1.56
N HIS A 110 -9.36 3.17 0.59
CA HIS A 110 -10.24 2.01 0.81
C HIS A 110 -9.65 0.72 0.24
N THR A 111 -8.61 0.82 -0.58
CA THR A 111 -7.94 -0.33 -1.18
C THR A 111 -6.44 -0.03 -1.29
N PRO A 112 -5.67 -0.10 -0.19
CA PRO A 112 -4.26 0.27 -0.17
C PRO A 112 -3.39 -0.58 -1.11
N ALA A 113 -3.86 -1.79 -1.46
CA ALA A 113 -3.22 -2.65 -2.45
C ALA A 113 -3.14 -2.00 -3.85
N LEU A 114 -3.95 -1.00 -4.17
CA LEU A 114 -3.84 -0.23 -5.42
C LEU A 114 -2.49 0.48 -5.55
N LEU A 115 -1.85 0.87 -4.45
CA LEU A 115 -0.51 1.47 -4.49
C LEU A 115 0.54 0.53 -5.06
N LEU A 116 0.28 -0.78 -5.02
CA LEU A 116 1.16 -1.78 -5.61
C LEU A 116 1.12 -1.77 -7.14
N SER A 117 0.07 -1.24 -7.80
CA SER A 117 -0.01 -1.23 -9.27
C SER A 117 0.74 -0.05 -9.90
N GLY A 118 1.03 0.99 -9.11
CA GLY A 118 1.80 2.17 -9.52
C GLY A 118 3.32 1.95 -9.57
N SER A 119 4.07 3.00 -9.95
CA SER A 119 5.54 2.97 -10.00
C SER A 119 6.16 2.84 -8.60
N ALA A 120 7.13 1.92 -8.46
CA ALA A 120 7.85 1.76 -7.18
C ALA A 120 8.72 2.98 -6.86
N GLY A 121 9.30 3.62 -7.89
CA GLY A 121 10.11 4.84 -7.73
C GLY A 121 9.26 5.98 -7.18
N ASP A 122 8.14 6.28 -7.86
CA ASP A 122 7.21 7.35 -7.50
C ASP A 122 6.67 7.18 -6.08
N LEU A 123 6.39 5.93 -5.68
CA LEU A 123 5.99 5.59 -4.31
C LEU A 123 7.11 5.89 -3.30
N THR A 124 8.37 5.59 -3.59
CA THR A 124 9.45 5.90 -2.63
C THR A 124 9.88 7.37 -2.62
N GLU A 125 9.58 8.13 -3.68
CA GLU A 125 9.87 9.57 -3.75
C GLU A 125 8.87 10.39 -2.92
N SER A 126 7.61 9.99 -2.90
CA SER A 126 6.53 10.73 -2.22
C SER A 126 6.47 10.47 -0.70
N TYR A 127 7.19 9.47 -0.19
CA TYR A 127 7.11 9.01 1.20
C TYR A 127 8.49 8.89 1.84
N ASP A 128 8.55 9.14 3.15
CA ASP A 128 9.67 8.77 3.99
C ASP A 128 9.55 7.29 4.35
N VAL A 129 10.56 6.50 3.96
CA VAL A 129 10.56 5.05 4.11
C VAL A 129 11.52 4.62 5.20
N SER A 130 11.00 3.95 6.23
CA SER A 130 11.82 3.30 7.25
C SER A 130 11.70 1.77 7.14
N ARG A 131 12.75 1.07 7.53
CA ARG A 131 12.86 -0.39 7.43
C ARG A 131 13.14 -1.00 8.80
N GLN A 132 12.45 -2.08 9.12
CA GLN A 132 12.67 -2.90 10.29
C GLN A 132 12.77 -4.38 9.91
N GLN A 133 13.81 -5.06 10.40
CA GLN A 133 13.98 -6.50 10.25
C GLN A 133 13.62 -7.23 11.54
N GLN A 134 12.80 -8.27 11.45
CA GLN A 134 12.57 -9.21 12.54
C GLN A 134 12.62 -10.65 12.03
N GLY A 135 13.69 -11.38 12.36
CA GLY A 135 13.90 -12.74 11.85
C GLY A 135 14.01 -12.74 10.33
N SER A 136 13.09 -13.42 9.65
CA SER A 136 12.98 -13.45 8.17
C SER A 136 11.98 -12.44 7.60
N ALA A 137 11.31 -11.66 8.45
CA ALA A 137 10.34 -10.65 8.02
C ALA A 137 10.99 -9.27 7.90
N GLU A 138 10.75 -8.62 6.76
CA GLU A 138 11.10 -7.23 6.46
C GLU A 138 9.84 -6.37 6.50
N THR A 139 9.77 -5.37 7.38
CA THR A 139 8.66 -4.40 7.40
C THR A 139 9.16 -3.03 6.97
N PHE A 140 8.47 -2.44 5.99
CA PHE A 140 8.68 -1.07 5.53
C PHE A 140 7.53 -0.21 6.00
N THR A 141 7.83 0.91 6.64
CA THR A 141 6.84 1.91 7.04
C THR A 141 7.04 3.14 6.17
N LEU A 142 6.00 3.51 5.42
CA LEU A 142 5.93 4.66 4.56
C LEU A 142 5.07 5.73 5.24
N VAL A 143 5.66 6.90 5.45
CA VAL A 143 4.97 8.09 5.98
C VAL A 143 5.00 9.15 4.89
N PRO A 144 3.86 9.74 4.50
CA PRO A 144 3.88 10.75 3.45
C PRO A 144 4.73 11.97 3.83
N LYS A 145 5.40 12.57 2.83
CA LYS A 145 6.17 13.83 3.02
C LYS A 145 5.28 15.08 3.00
N SER A 146 4.11 15.00 2.37
CA SER A 146 3.11 16.07 2.31
C SER A 146 2.11 15.95 3.46
N ALA A 147 1.45 17.04 3.83
CA ALA A 147 0.34 17.03 4.77
C ALA A 147 -1.02 16.73 4.10
N ASP A 148 -1.11 16.91 2.79
CA ASP A 148 -2.32 16.66 2.00
C ASP A 148 -2.30 15.22 1.50
N THR A 149 -2.75 14.29 2.36
CA THR A 149 -2.58 12.86 2.13
C THR A 149 -3.80 12.09 2.56
N LEU A 150 -4.01 10.99 1.86
CA LEU A 150 -5.11 10.07 2.07
C LEU A 150 -4.91 9.17 3.29
N PHE A 151 -3.66 9.00 3.76
CA PHE A 151 -3.33 8.17 4.90
C PHE A 151 -2.11 8.69 5.66
N GLU A 152 -2.03 8.43 6.96
CA GLU A 152 -0.91 8.84 7.82
C GLU A 152 0.27 7.87 7.72
N GLU A 153 -0.02 6.58 7.57
CA GLU A 153 1.00 5.53 7.59
C GLU A 153 0.58 4.33 6.73
N LEU A 154 1.51 3.81 5.93
CA LEU A 154 1.39 2.52 5.25
C LEU A 154 2.55 1.61 5.67
N LYS A 155 2.23 0.39 6.10
CA LYS A 155 3.19 -0.66 6.44
C LYS A 155 3.08 -1.81 5.46
N MET A 156 4.22 -2.20 4.91
CA MET A 156 4.36 -3.33 4.00
C MET A 156 5.28 -4.36 4.64
N THR A 157 4.76 -5.54 4.96
CA THR A 157 5.56 -6.63 5.53
C THR A 157 5.77 -7.71 4.49
N PHE A 158 7.03 -8.07 4.27
CA PHE A 158 7.48 -9.11 3.38
C PHE A 158 8.06 -10.29 4.17
N ARG A 159 7.87 -11.50 3.66
CA ARG A 159 8.54 -12.72 4.15
C ARG A 159 9.40 -13.25 3.01
N GLY A 160 10.72 -13.03 3.11
CA GLY A 160 11.58 -13.15 1.93
C GLY A 160 11.26 -12.04 0.92
N GLU A 161 10.94 -12.41 -0.31
CA GLU A 161 10.55 -11.45 -1.37
C GLU A 161 9.04 -11.37 -1.61
N ALA A 162 8.24 -12.19 -0.92
CA ALA A 162 6.80 -12.18 -1.06
C ALA A 162 6.16 -11.17 -0.10
N LEU A 163 5.28 -10.32 -0.63
CA LEU A 163 4.45 -9.42 0.18
C LEU A 163 3.45 -10.26 0.98
N ALA A 164 3.51 -10.16 2.30
CA ALA A 164 2.67 -10.95 3.22
C ALA A 164 1.56 -10.12 3.85
N THR A 165 1.81 -8.84 4.13
CA THR A 165 0.84 -7.99 4.82
C THR A 165 0.93 -6.54 4.35
N LEU A 166 -0.23 -5.91 4.20
CA LEU A 166 -0.37 -4.45 4.14
C LEU A 166 -1.16 -3.97 5.35
N GLN A 167 -0.73 -2.87 5.96
CA GLN A 167 -1.50 -2.18 6.98
C GLN A 167 -1.49 -0.68 6.69
N MET A 168 -2.64 -0.04 6.71
CA MET A 168 -2.76 1.39 6.49
C MET A 168 -3.51 2.02 7.66
N THR A 169 -3.04 3.18 8.11
CA THR A 169 -3.76 4.04 9.05
C THR A 169 -4.13 5.33 8.35
N ASP A 170 -5.42 5.67 8.32
CA ASP A 170 -5.90 6.93 7.73
C ASP A 170 -5.84 8.11 8.71
N SER A 171 -6.16 9.32 8.25
CA SER A 171 -6.14 10.55 9.05
C SER A 171 -7.20 10.62 10.15
N THR A 172 -8.17 9.69 10.15
CA THR A 172 -9.17 9.55 11.21
C THR A 172 -8.72 8.55 12.28
N GLY A 173 -7.61 7.85 12.05
CA GLY A 173 -7.10 6.77 12.89
C GLY A 173 -7.72 5.41 12.59
N GLN A 174 -8.55 5.28 11.55
CA GLN A 174 -9.04 4.00 11.07
C GLN A 174 -7.85 3.18 10.54
N ARG A 175 -7.86 1.88 10.84
CA ARG A 175 -6.80 0.95 10.44
C ARG A 175 -7.35 -0.14 9.54
N THR A 176 -6.76 -0.28 8.37
CA THR A 176 -7.04 -1.39 7.44
C THR A 176 -5.84 -2.32 7.42
N ALA A 177 -6.04 -3.59 7.75
CA ALA A 177 -5.02 -4.63 7.69
C ALA A 177 -5.42 -5.69 6.67
N ILE A 178 -4.49 -6.09 5.82
CA ILE A 178 -4.67 -7.07 4.74
C ILE A 178 -3.56 -8.10 4.86
N GLU A 179 -3.92 -9.37 5.03
CA GLU A 179 -3.00 -10.51 4.95
C GLU A 179 -3.17 -11.22 3.61
N PHE A 180 -2.06 -11.46 2.91
CA PHE A 180 -2.06 -12.21 1.65
C PHE A 180 -1.69 -13.67 1.89
N ARG A 181 -2.38 -14.58 1.19
CA ARG A 181 -2.10 -16.01 1.15
C ARG A 181 -2.01 -16.50 -0.30
N ASP A 182 -1.36 -17.65 -0.47
CA ASP A 182 -1.23 -18.34 -1.77
C ASP A 182 -0.70 -17.45 -2.91
N ALA A 183 0.23 -16.56 -2.57
CA ALA A 183 0.76 -15.58 -3.51
C ALA A 183 1.55 -16.23 -4.65
N ARG A 184 1.20 -15.88 -5.88
CA ARG A 184 1.93 -16.18 -7.12
C ARG A 184 2.49 -14.89 -7.69
N VAL A 185 3.79 -14.91 -7.97
CA VAL A 185 4.56 -13.72 -8.35
C VAL A 185 5.16 -13.93 -9.73
N ASN A 186 5.02 -12.95 -10.61
CA ASN A 186 5.58 -12.95 -11.97
C ASN A 186 5.13 -14.14 -12.84
N GLU A 187 3.95 -14.68 -12.53
CA GLU A 187 3.25 -15.64 -13.38
C GLU A 187 2.33 -14.92 -14.37
N ALA A 188 2.05 -15.55 -15.51
CA ALA A 188 1.15 -14.99 -16.50
C ALA A 188 -0.28 -14.92 -15.95
N ILE A 189 -0.92 -13.75 -16.10
CA ILE A 189 -2.33 -13.52 -15.75
C ILE A 189 -3.07 -13.23 -17.05
N ASP A 190 -4.25 -13.81 -17.23
CA ASP A 190 -5.09 -13.54 -18.40
C ASP A 190 -5.54 -12.07 -18.41
N ASP A 191 -5.37 -11.38 -19.54
CA ASP A 191 -5.75 -9.98 -19.70
C ASP A 191 -7.25 -9.75 -19.44
N SER A 192 -8.09 -10.77 -19.66
CA SER A 192 -9.53 -10.71 -19.36
C SER A 192 -9.83 -10.49 -17.88
N ARG A 193 -8.84 -10.68 -16.99
CA ARG A 193 -8.96 -10.35 -15.57
C ARG A 193 -9.06 -8.85 -15.32
N PHE A 194 -8.59 -8.01 -16.23
CA PHE A 194 -8.55 -6.56 -16.02
C PHE A 194 -9.60 -5.82 -16.83
N THR A 195 -10.45 -6.56 -17.56
CA THR A 195 -11.59 -6.01 -18.29
C THR A 195 -12.86 -6.10 -17.44
N PHE A 196 -13.73 -5.09 -17.51
CA PHE A 196 -15.02 -5.11 -16.85
C PHE A 196 -16.12 -4.72 -17.85
N GLU A 197 -17.13 -5.58 -17.98
CA GLU A 197 -18.34 -5.29 -18.74
C GLU A 197 -19.44 -4.89 -17.75
N ILE A 198 -19.97 -3.68 -17.92
CA ILE A 198 -21.03 -3.16 -17.06
C ILE A 198 -22.30 -4.00 -17.30
N PRO A 199 -22.87 -4.64 -16.27
CA PRO A 199 -24.09 -5.43 -16.42
C PRO A 199 -25.28 -4.57 -16.88
N ASP A 200 -26.20 -5.20 -17.61
CA ASP A 200 -27.43 -4.53 -18.04
C ASP A 200 -28.26 -4.08 -16.83
N GLY A 201 -28.69 -2.81 -16.83
CA GLY A 201 -29.52 -2.24 -15.76
C GLY A 201 -28.74 -1.63 -14.59
N THR A 202 -27.42 -1.76 -14.57
CA THR A 202 -26.55 -1.16 -13.55
C THR A 202 -26.51 0.37 -13.68
N ASP A 203 -26.69 1.09 -12.57
CA ASP A 203 -26.53 2.54 -12.52
C ASP A 203 -25.05 2.91 -12.59
N VAL A 204 -24.71 3.93 -13.40
CA VAL A 204 -23.32 4.33 -13.64
C VAL A 204 -23.10 5.75 -13.15
N ILE A 205 -22.31 5.86 -12.08
CA ILE A 205 -21.87 7.12 -11.50
C ILE A 205 -20.44 7.40 -11.97
N ARG A 206 -20.22 8.59 -12.53
CA ARG A 206 -18.87 9.06 -12.91
C ARG A 206 -18.51 10.26 -12.04
N ASP A 207 -17.40 10.16 -11.33
CA ASP A 207 -16.84 11.30 -10.63
C ASP A 207 -15.95 12.10 -11.60
N THR A 208 -16.57 13.03 -12.33
CA THR A 208 -15.85 14.00 -13.16
C THR A 208 -15.46 15.19 -12.31
N HIS A 209 -14.19 15.22 -11.89
CA HIS A 209 -13.55 16.46 -11.44
C HIS A 209 -13.18 17.35 -12.64
#